data_AF-A0A2R4LAB1-F1
#
_entry.id   AF-A0A2R4LAB1-F1
#
_cell.length_a   1.000
_cell.length_b   1.000
_cell.length_c   1.000
_cell.angle_alpha   90.00
_cell.angle_beta   90.00
_cell.angle_gamma   90.00
#
_symmetry.space_group_name_H-M   'P 1'
#
loop_
_entity.id
_entity.type
_entity.pdbx_description
1 polymer ?
#
loop_
_entity_poly.entity_id
_entity_poly.type
_entity_poly.pdbx_seq_one_letter_code
_entity_poly.pdbx_strand_id
1 'polypeptide(L)' 'VYDKETPDRWSNVAKAVGGGKTAEEVKRHYEKLVHDIMY' A
#
# COMPACT_ATOMS: atom_id res chain seq x y z
N VAL A 1 2.32 -13.85 9.63
CA VAL A 1 2.64 -12.47 10.10
C VAL A 1 3.43 -11.83 8.98
N TYR A 2 2.79 -11.03 8.13
CA TYR A 2 3.47 -10.35 7.02
C TYR A 2 4.12 -9.09 7.59
N ASP A 3 5.44 -9.15 7.74
CA ASP A 3 6.20 -8.08 8.35
C ASP A 3 6.09 -6.80 7.51
N LYS A 4 5.96 -5.66 8.19
CA LYS A 4 5.67 -4.35 7.57
C LYS A 4 6.82 -3.85 6.69
N GLU A 5 7.98 -4.53 6.73
CA GLU A 5 9.19 -4.28 5.95
C GLU A 5 9.44 -5.29 4.82
N THR A 6 8.48 -6.18 4.54
CA THR A 6 8.62 -7.05 3.36
C THR A 6 8.68 -6.17 2.11
N PRO A 7 9.77 -6.22 1.29
CA PRO A 7 9.91 -5.37 0.10
C PRO A 7 8.69 -5.45 -0.85
N ASP A 8 8.00 -6.58 -0.79
CA ASP A 8 6.84 -6.92 -1.63
C ASP A 8 5.47 -6.52 -1.07
N ARG A 9 5.37 -5.88 0.10
CA ARG A 9 4.06 -5.54 0.70
C ARG A 9 3.18 -4.77 -0.28
N TRP A 10 3.73 -3.73 -0.89
CA TRP A 10 2.99 -2.87 -1.81
C TRP A 10 2.72 -3.55 -3.16
N SER A 11 3.63 -4.41 -3.62
CA SER A 11 3.42 -5.27 -4.79
C SER A 11 2.25 -6.24 -4.59
N ASN A 12 2.17 -6.87 -3.41
CA ASN A 12 1.09 -7.79 -3.08
C ASN A 12 -0.26 -7.08 -2.96
N VAL A 13 -0.28 -5.89 -2.35
CA VAL A 13 -1.50 -5.08 -2.28
C VAL A 13 -1.91 -4.60 -3.68
N ALA A 14 -0.98 -4.12 -4.51
CA ALA A 14 -1.28 -3.75 -5.90
C ALA A 14 -1.90 -4.90 -6.70
N LYS A 15 -1.35 -6.12 -6.57
CA LYS A 15 -1.91 -7.34 -7.17
C LYS A 15 -3.31 -7.68 -6.64
N ALA A 16 -3.52 -7.56 -5.33
CA ALA A 16 -4.78 -7.91 -4.69
C ALA A 16 -5.91 -6.91 -4.97
N VAL A 17 -5.60 -5.61 -5.05
CA VAL A 17 -6.59 -4.55 -5.25
C VAL A 17 -7.06 -4.50 -6.70
N GLY A 18 -6.31 -5.10 -7.64
CA GLY A 18 -6.77 -5.37 -9.01
C GLY A 18 -7.27 -4.12 -9.74
N GLY A 19 -6.35 -3.30 -10.25
CA GLY A 19 -6.74 -2.05 -10.93
C GLY A 19 -5.63 -1.36 -11.72
N GLY A 20 -4.58 -2.07 -12.11
CA GLY A 20 -3.43 -1.50 -12.85
C GLY A 20 -2.54 -0.56 -12.04
N LYS A 21 -2.83 -0.36 -10.74
CA LYS A 21 -2.03 0.50 -9.87
C LYS A 21 -0.68 -0.13 -9.55
N THR A 22 0.36 0.69 -9.58
CA THR A 22 1.71 0.31 -9.19
C THR A 22 1.86 0.24 -7.67
N ALA A 23 2.87 -0.49 -7.19
CA ALA A 23 3.22 -0.56 -5.77
C ALA A 23 3.44 0.84 -5.16
N GLU A 24 4.03 1.76 -5.91
CA GLU A 24 4.30 3.13 -5.48
C GLU A 24 3.03 3.96 -5.30
N GLU A 25 2.07 3.83 -6.22
CA GLU A 25 0.76 4.48 -6.10
C GLU A 25 0.00 3.99 -4.87
N VAL A 26 0.01 2.67 -4.63
CA VAL A 26 -0.63 2.07 -3.46
C VAL A 26 -0.02 2.62 -2.17
N LYS A 27 1.32 2.72 -2.10
CA LYS A 27 2.01 3.31 -0.94
C LYS A 27 1.60 4.77 -0.71
N ARG A 28 1.58 5.58 -1.76
CA ARG A 28 1.20 7.01 -1.67
C ARG A 28 -0.25 7.19 -1.21
N HIS A 29 -1.17 6.35 -1.69
CA HIS A 29 -2.56 6.35 -1.24
C HIS A 29 -2.70 5.93 0.22
N TYR A 30 -1.93 4.91 0.65
CA TYR A 30 -1.93 4.48 2.03
C TYR A 30 -1.44 5.58 2.97
N GLU A 31 -0.36 6.29 2.63
CA GLU A 31 0.17 7.39 3.45
C GLU A 31 -0.86 8.50 3.66
N LYS A 32 -1.63 8.86 2.61
CA LYS A 32 -2.75 9.81 2.72
C LYS A 32 -3.84 9.28 3.65
N LEU A 33 -4.24 8.02 3.49
CA LEU A 33 -5.28 7.42 4.32
C LEU A 33 -4.87 7.38 5.81
N VAL A 34 -3.59 7.07 6.09
CA VAL A 34 -3.06 7.11 7.45
C VAL A 34 -3.05 8.53 8.00
N HIS A 35 -2.68 9.52 7.19
CA HIS A 35 -2.75 10.92 7.60
C HIS A 35 -4.18 11.32 7.98
N ASP A 36 -5.17 10.99 7.15
CA ASP A 36 -6.59 11.30 7.38
C ASP A 36 -7.19 10.63 8.62
N ILE A 37 -6.64 9.48 9.06
CA ILE A 37 -7.10 8.76 10.25
C ILE A 37 -6.43 9.29 11.53
N MET A 38 -5.21 9.79 11.39
CA MET A 38 -4.36 10.20 12.52
C MET A 38 -4.50 11.69 12.89
N TYR A 39 -5.16 12.48 12.03
CA TYR A 39 -5.43 13.91 12.22
C TYR A 39 -6.94 14.18 12.13
#